data_AF-A0A537KRS0-F1
#
_entry.id   AF-A0A537KRS0-F1
#
_cell.length_a   1.000
_cell.length_b   1.000
_cell.length_c   1.000
_cell.angle_alpha   90.00
_cell.angle_beta   90.00
_cell.angle_gamma   90.00
#
_symmetry.space_group_name_H-M   'P 1'
#
loop_
_entity.id
_entity.type
_entity.pdbx_description
1 polymer ?
#
loop_
_entity_poly.entity_id
_entity_poly.type
_entity_poly.pdbx_seq_one_letter_code
_entity_poly.pdbx_strand_id
1 'polypeptide(L)'
;MADNAKRARLSAVCIYASRMKLLLFDGQDASKPLYVAQVGTFPELDREDRFLRALHSALPELVADSLGCFPWQRDEWLQVQRGLPGVPWFGLAHRLRSVAEWMDLRERAIDALRTFEVAVRRHQEWTCVLAPGRELMREGSRSEGLGVRQSSRLRAEVERLSGVLDEIGEIRASWQHGDFCLNNLLVSRHTVSVIDLAEFGETSMPLQDEIGLALSLYMLAPEKARGVTLRDHLNACLCEAGALAREEYLHGFLLHYLIRRINRSHRQVTRAAMAARLLAAAEALCAAPAQFLDDGQFLRHDSPLPACDSLPVEIV
;
A
#
# COMPACT_ATOMS: atom_id res chain seq x y z
N MET A 1 -27.11 17.78 -42.99
CA MET A 1 -25.80 17.63 -42.31
C MET A 1 -25.60 18.83 -41.40
N ALA A 2 -25.89 18.68 -40.12
CA ALA A 2 -25.42 19.55 -39.05
C ALA A 2 -25.35 18.65 -37.81
N ASP A 3 -24.12 18.45 -37.35
CA ASP A 3 -23.68 17.36 -36.50
C ASP A 3 -24.23 17.52 -35.08
N ASN A 4 -25.12 16.60 -34.72
CA ASN A 4 -25.64 16.43 -33.36
C ASN A 4 -24.51 15.81 -32.51
N ALA A 5 -23.53 16.62 -32.12
CA ALA A 5 -22.59 16.26 -31.08
C ALA A 5 -23.35 16.20 -29.74
N LYS A 6 -24.02 15.08 -29.48
CA LYS A 6 -24.44 14.68 -28.13
C LYS A 6 -23.19 14.81 -27.26
N ARG A 7 -23.08 15.89 -26.48
CA ARG A 7 -22.09 15.97 -25.39
C ARG A 7 -22.31 14.73 -24.54
N ALA A 8 -21.34 13.81 -24.54
CA ALA A 8 -21.37 12.65 -23.67
C ALA A 8 -21.56 13.18 -22.25
N ARG A 9 -22.68 12.80 -21.60
CA ARG A 9 -22.99 13.24 -20.25
C ARG A 9 -22.12 12.41 -19.32
N LEU A 10 -20.99 12.97 -18.91
CA LEU A 10 -20.16 12.34 -17.90
C LEU A 10 -20.93 12.30 -16.58
N SER A 11 -20.94 11.15 -15.91
CA SER A 11 -21.29 11.04 -14.50
C SER A 11 -20.03 11.01 -13.66
N ALA A 12 -20.12 11.48 -12.42
CA ALA A 12 -18.99 11.53 -11.50
C ALA A 12 -19.35 10.84 -10.19
N VAL A 13 -18.43 10.04 -9.66
CA VAL A 13 -18.48 9.54 -8.28
C VAL A 13 -17.36 10.21 -7.51
N CYS A 14 -17.70 10.87 -6.41
CA CYS A 14 -16.73 11.47 -5.51
C CYS A 14 -16.36 10.47 -4.41
N ILE A 15 -15.07 10.23 -4.23
CA ILE A 15 -14.52 9.46 -3.12
C ILE A 15 -13.65 10.39 -2.29
N TYR A 16 -13.96 10.48 -1.00
CA TYR A 16 -13.16 11.24 -0.04
C TYR A 16 -12.43 10.26 0.89
N ALA A 17 -11.11 10.17 0.74
CA ALA A 17 -10.26 9.37 1.62
C ALA A 17 -9.18 10.26 2.25
N SER A 18 -7.91 10.07 1.88
CA SER A 18 -6.81 11.02 2.21
C SER A 18 -6.91 12.32 1.42
N ARG A 19 -7.39 12.23 0.19
CA ARG A 19 -7.67 13.34 -0.73
C ARG A 19 -8.98 13.08 -1.46
N MET A 20 -9.59 14.13 -1.99
CA MET A 20 -10.75 14.00 -2.87
C MET A 20 -10.31 13.40 -4.21
N LYS A 21 -10.98 12.31 -4.61
CA LYS A 21 -10.82 11.66 -5.92
C LYS A 21 -12.17 11.63 -6.63
N LEU A 22 -12.19 12.00 -7.90
CA LEU A 22 -13.37 11.98 -8.74
C LEU A 22 -13.20 10.92 -9.82
N LEU A 23 -14.11 9.95 -9.83
CA LEU A 23 -14.20 8.92 -10.84
C LEU A 23 -15.20 9.37 -11.91
N LEU A 24 -14.74 9.63 -13.12
CA LEU A 24 -15.56 10.13 -14.22
C LEU A 24 -15.91 8.98 -15.16
N PHE A 25 -17.20 8.78 -15.44
CA PHE A 25 -17.71 7.73 -16.33
C PHE A 25 -18.45 8.34 -17.50
N ASP A 26 -18.35 7.73 -18.69
CA ASP A 26 -19.04 8.19 -19.91
C ASP A 26 -20.40 7.52 -20.16
N GLY A 27 -20.81 6.63 -19.25
CA GLY A 27 -22.04 5.87 -19.33
C GLY A 27 -22.04 4.73 -20.36
N GLN A 28 -20.95 4.54 -21.12
CA GLN A 28 -20.82 3.42 -22.07
C GLN A 28 -20.29 2.16 -21.38
N ASP A 29 -19.31 2.32 -20.50
CA ASP A 29 -18.75 1.25 -19.69
C ASP A 29 -18.76 1.65 -18.21
N ALA A 30 -19.71 1.10 -17.45
CA ALA A 30 -19.81 1.33 -16.01
C ALA A 30 -18.83 0.45 -15.20
N SER A 31 -18.08 -0.45 -15.83
CA SER A 31 -17.17 -1.37 -15.13
C SER A 31 -15.85 -0.72 -14.72
N LYS A 32 -15.51 0.44 -15.30
CA LYS A 32 -14.34 1.25 -14.94
C LYS A 32 -14.60 2.74 -15.22
N PRO A 33 -13.97 3.65 -14.47
CA PRO A 33 -13.98 5.06 -14.83
C PRO A 33 -13.30 5.26 -16.19
N LEU A 34 -13.75 6.26 -16.94
CA LEU A 34 -13.01 6.79 -18.09
C LEU A 34 -11.76 7.54 -17.61
N TYR A 35 -11.94 8.37 -16.58
CA TYR A 35 -10.87 9.15 -15.96
C TYR A 35 -10.97 9.14 -14.44
N VAL A 36 -9.83 9.29 -13.78
CA VAL A 36 -9.74 9.58 -12.35
C VAL A 36 -9.07 10.93 -12.19
N ALA A 37 -9.66 11.80 -11.39
CA ALA A 37 -9.12 13.12 -11.10
C ALA A 37 -8.90 13.28 -9.59
N GLN A 38 -7.67 13.54 -9.17
CA GLN A 38 -7.30 13.75 -7.77
C GLN A 38 -7.10 15.24 -7.50
N VAL A 39 -7.64 15.73 -6.38
CA VAL A 39 -7.44 17.11 -5.92
C VAL A 39 -6.33 17.19 -4.87
N GLY A 40 -5.48 18.19 -4.97
CA GLY A 40 -4.38 18.42 -4.02
C GLY A 40 -3.60 19.70 -4.32
N THR A 41 -2.43 19.86 -3.71
CA THR A 41 -1.53 20.98 -4.00
C THR A 41 -0.65 20.69 -5.21
N PHE A 42 -0.21 21.73 -5.93
CA PHE A 42 0.67 21.54 -7.10
C PHE A 42 1.95 20.74 -6.79
N PRO A 43 2.73 21.04 -5.73
CA PRO A 43 3.99 20.32 -5.50
C PRO A 43 3.79 18.82 -5.24
N GLU A 44 2.71 18.45 -4.58
CA GLU A 44 2.38 17.05 -4.32
C GLU A 44 1.94 16.34 -5.60
N LEU A 45 1.03 16.95 -6.35
CA LEU A 45 0.46 16.36 -7.55
C LEU A 45 1.47 16.30 -8.71
N ASP A 46 2.35 17.30 -8.86
CA ASP A 46 3.44 17.28 -9.83
C ASP A 46 4.46 16.17 -9.52
N ARG A 47 4.75 15.93 -8.24
CA ARG A 47 5.62 14.82 -7.83
C ARG A 47 4.98 13.48 -8.19
N GLU A 48 3.70 13.28 -7.84
CA GLU A 48 2.97 12.05 -8.15
C GLU A 48 2.82 11.85 -9.67
N ASP A 49 2.53 12.90 -10.45
CA ASP A 49 2.42 12.85 -11.91
C ASP A 49 3.72 12.38 -12.56
N ARG A 50 4.88 12.88 -12.10
CA ARG A 50 6.18 12.45 -12.61
C ARG A 50 6.44 10.96 -12.35
N PHE A 51 6.11 10.47 -11.15
CA PHE A 51 6.24 9.04 -10.84
C PHE A 51 5.28 8.20 -11.67
N LEU A 52 4.03 8.64 -11.79
CA LEU A 52 2.99 7.95 -12.55
C LEU A 52 3.39 7.82 -14.02
N ARG A 53 3.88 8.89 -14.66
CA ARG A 53 4.36 8.87 -16.05
C ARG A 53 5.55 7.94 -16.24
N ALA A 54 6.53 8.00 -15.35
CA ALA A 54 7.72 7.15 -15.44
C ALA A 54 7.36 5.67 -15.29
N LEU A 55 6.52 5.33 -14.31
CA LEU A 55 6.04 3.97 -14.09
C LEU A 55 5.13 3.49 -15.22
N HIS A 56 4.19 4.31 -15.71
CA HIS A 56 3.31 3.95 -16.83
C HIS A 56 4.11 3.64 -18.11
N SER A 57 5.16 4.41 -18.38
CA SER A 57 6.06 4.15 -19.52
C SER A 57 6.69 2.75 -19.47
N ALA A 58 7.05 2.29 -18.27
CA ALA A 58 7.60 0.94 -18.06
C ALA A 58 6.52 -0.15 -17.93
N LEU A 59 5.33 0.21 -17.46
CA LEU A 59 4.28 -0.70 -17.00
C LEU A 59 2.86 -0.21 -17.38
N PRO A 60 2.53 -0.13 -18.68
CA PRO A 60 1.31 0.54 -19.14
C PRO A 60 0.01 -0.17 -18.74
N GLU A 61 0.07 -1.47 -18.44
CA GLU A 61 -1.08 -2.26 -17.97
C GLU A 61 -1.23 -2.26 -16.44
N LEU A 62 -0.16 -1.95 -15.70
CA LEU A 62 -0.14 -2.01 -14.24
C LEU A 62 -0.47 -0.65 -13.62
N VAL A 63 -0.06 0.45 -14.27
CA VAL A 63 -0.11 1.81 -13.72
C VAL A 63 -0.86 2.73 -14.69
N ALA A 64 -1.65 3.67 -14.16
CA ALA A 64 -2.50 4.55 -14.97
C ALA A 64 -1.68 5.52 -15.84
N ASP A 65 -2.19 5.82 -17.03
CA ASP A 65 -1.65 6.86 -17.91
C ASP A 65 -2.05 8.24 -17.39
N SER A 66 -1.07 9.13 -17.16
CA SER A 66 -1.33 10.48 -16.70
C SER A 66 -1.64 11.43 -17.85
N LEU A 67 -2.78 12.11 -17.77
CA LEU A 67 -3.13 13.21 -18.66
C LEU A 67 -2.49 14.53 -18.22
N GLY A 68 -2.18 14.66 -16.92
CA GLY A 68 -1.38 15.76 -16.37
C GLY A 68 -2.03 16.49 -15.21
N CYS A 69 -1.33 17.53 -14.78
CA CYS A 69 -1.75 18.41 -13.70
C CYS A 69 -2.35 19.71 -14.25
N PHE A 70 -3.52 20.10 -13.74
CA PHE A 70 -4.27 21.26 -14.18
C PHE A 70 -4.67 22.13 -12.99
N PRO A 71 -4.63 23.46 -13.11
CA PRO A 71 -5.23 24.33 -12.09
C PRO A 71 -6.73 24.05 -11.98
N TRP A 72 -7.26 23.99 -10.76
CA TRP A 72 -8.70 23.87 -10.54
C TRP A 72 -9.28 25.15 -9.93
N GLN A 73 -9.19 25.30 -8.61
CA GLN A 73 -9.83 26.36 -7.84
C GLN A 73 -8.83 27.00 -6.90
N ARG A 74 -8.73 28.33 -6.90
CA ARG A 74 -7.80 29.10 -6.06
C ARG A 74 -6.38 28.52 -6.13
N ASP A 75 -5.97 27.81 -5.08
CA ASP A 75 -4.64 27.23 -4.84
C ASP A 75 -4.63 25.69 -4.98
N GLU A 76 -5.74 25.09 -5.45
CA GLU A 76 -5.90 23.65 -5.66
C GLU A 76 -5.66 23.26 -7.12
N TRP A 77 -5.11 22.07 -7.27
CA TRP A 77 -4.76 21.46 -8.54
C TRP A 77 -5.44 20.11 -8.70
N LEU A 78 -5.60 19.74 -9.97
CA LEU A 78 -6.09 18.45 -10.42
C LEU A 78 -4.96 17.65 -11.04
N GLN A 79 -4.77 16.41 -10.62
CA GLN A 79 -4.04 15.43 -11.41
C GLN A 79 -5.07 14.50 -12.06
N VAL A 80 -5.05 14.43 -13.38
CA VAL A 80 -6.01 13.63 -14.16
C VAL A 80 -5.28 12.47 -14.82
N GLN A 81 -5.84 11.27 -14.70
CA GLN A 81 -5.31 10.05 -15.28
C GLN A 81 -6.43 9.22 -15.92
N ARG A 82 -6.04 8.31 -16.82
CA ARG A 82 -6.96 7.31 -17.37
C ARG A 82 -7.42 6.35 -16.28
N GLY A 83 -8.68 5.91 -16.38
CA GLY A 83 -9.17 4.85 -15.54
C GLY A 83 -8.54 3.50 -15.87
N LEU A 84 -8.18 2.76 -14.81
CA LEU A 84 -7.68 1.40 -14.91
C LEU A 84 -8.84 0.40 -14.79
N PRO A 85 -8.74 -0.77 -15.44
CA PRO A 85 -9.74 -1.82 -15.29
C PRO A 85 -9.64 -2.49 -13.91
N GLY A 86 -10.75 -3.07 -13.47
CA GLY A 86 -10.84 -3.82 -12.22
C GLY A 86 -11.55 -3.05 -11.12
N VAL A 87 -11.74 -3.73 -10.00
CA VAL A 87 -12.40 -3.17 -8.82
C VAL A 87 -11.47 -3.32 -7.61
N PRO A 88 -11.60 -2.45 -6.60
CA PRO A 88 -10.91 -2.63 -5.33
C PRO A 88 -11.28 -3.98 -4.69
N TRP A 89 -10.40 -4.52 -3.83
CA TRP A 89 -10.61 -5.84 -3.21
C TRP A 89 -11.97 -5.96 -2.49
N PHE A 90 -12.47 -4.91 -1.84
CA PHE A 90 -13.74 -4.95 -1.11
C PHE A 90 -14.94 -5.18 -2.05
N GLY A 91 -14.81 -4.73 -3.30
CA GLY A 91 -15.74 -5.04 -4.39
C GLY A 91 -15.64 -6.49 -4.88
N LEU A 92 -14.58 -7.22 -4.53
CA LEU A 92 -14.41 -8.66 -4.81
C LEU A 92 -14.68 -9.56 -3.61
N ALA A 93 -14.61 -9.05 -2.38
CA ALA A 93 -14.66 -9.86 -1.17
C ALA A 93 -15.87 -10.82 -1.13
N HIS A 94 -17.04 -10.35 -1.54
CA HIS A 94 -18.27 -11.15 -1.62
C HIS A 94 -18.29 -12.19 -2.76
N ARG A 95 -17.37 -12.08 -3.73
CA ARG A 95 -17.26 -12.96 -4.90
C ARG A 95 -16.25 -14.09 -4.69
N LEU A 96 -15.33 -13.97 -3.74
CA LEU A 96 -14.36 -15.00 -3.39
C LEU A 96 -15.05 -16.05 -2.51
N ARG A 97 -15.44 -17.17 -3.11
CA ARG A 97 -16.28 -18.20 -2.49
C ARG A 97 -15.48 -19.36 -1.91
N SER A 98 -14.19 -19.44 -2.16
CA SER A 98 -13.31 -20.55 -1.78
C SER A 98 -11.90 -20.11 -1.39
N VAL A 99 -11.19 -20.97 -0.67
CA VAL A 99 -9.76 -20.79 -0.36
C VAL A 99 -8.94 -20.73 -1.65
N ALA A 100 -9.28 -21.52 -2.66
CA ALA A 100 -8.57 -21.55 -3.94
C ALA A 100 -8.63 -20.20 -4.66
N GLU A 101 -9.80 -19.55 -4.71
CA GLU A 101 -9.93 -18.20 -5.30
C GLU A 101 -9.17 -17.13 -4.49
N TRP A 102 -9.07 -17.30 -3.16
CA TRP A 102 -8.24 -16.42 -2.33
C TRP A 102 -6.74 -16.61 -2.59
N MET A 103 -6.28 -17.85 -2.76
CA MET A 103 -4.91 -18.15 -3.14
C MET A 103 -4.60 -17.64 -4.56
N ASP A 104 -5.52 -17.78 -5.51
CA ASP A 104 -5.36 -17.21 -6.86
C ASP A 104 -5.19 -15.69 -6.81
N LEU A 105 -6.02 -14.98 -6.04
CA LEU A 105 -5.85 -13.55 -5.82
C LEU A 105 -4.48 -13.21 -5.21
N ARG A 106 -4.02 -13.99 -4.23
CA ARG A 106 -2.69 -13.81 -3.63
C ARG A 106 -1.60 -13.89 -4.69
N GLU A 107 -1.56 -14.96 -5.47
CA GLU A 107 -0.52 -15.15 -6.49
C GLU A 107 -0.54 -14.01 -7.51
N ARG A 108 -1.72 -13.61 -7.97
CA ARG A 108 -1.86 -12.48 -8.91
C ARG A 108 -1.40 -11.14 -8.32
N ALA A 109 -1.62 -10.92 -7.02
CA ALA A 109 -1.14 -9.72 -6.34
C ALA A 109 0.39 -9.74 -6.14
N ILE A 110 0.97 -10.91 -5.86
CA ILE A 110 2.42 -11.10 -5.78
C ILE A 110 3.06 -10.86 -7.15
N ASP A 111 2.47 -11.39 -8.22
CA ASP A 111 2.99 -11.17 -9.59
C ASP A 111 2.94 -9.70 -9.99
N ALA A 112 1.89 -8.98 -9.60
CA ALA A 112 1.81 -7.53 -9.76
C ALA A 112 2.92 -6.79 -8.98
N LEU A 113 3.18 -7.18 -7.73
CA LEU A 113 4.26 -6.63 -6.91
C LEU A 113 5.63 -6.87 -7.55
N ARG A 114 5.93 -8.10 -7.95
CA ARG A 114 7.20 -8.43 -8.62
C ARG A 114 7.40 -7.64 -9.89
N THR A 115 6.35 -7.54 -10.71
CA THR A 115 6.37 -6.77 -11.95
C THR A 115 6.64 -5.28 -11.66
N PHE A 116 6.01 -4.73 -10.63
CA PHE A 116 6.25 -3.37 -10.15
C PHE A 116 7.71 -3.17 -9.73
N GLU A 117 8.23 -4.02 -8.84
CA GLU A 117 9.59 -3.90 -8.32
C GLU A 117 10.66 -4.06 -9.41
N VAL A 118 10.46 -4.97 -10.38
CA VAL A 118 11.36 -5.13 -11.52
C VAL A 118 11.46 -3.85 -12.33
N ALA A 119 10.33 -3.16 -12.56
CA ALA A 119 10.35 -1.88 -13.24
C ALA A 119 11.08 -0.82 -12.40
N VAL A 120 10.78 -0.72 -11.11
CA VAL A 120 11.42 0.25 -10.20
C VAL A 120 12.94 0.05 -10.16
N ARG A 121 13.41 -1.20 -10.06
CA ARG A 121 14.85 -1.54 -10.05
C ARG A 121 15.61 -1.13 -11.32
N ARG A 122 14.91 -0.90 -12.45
CA ARG A 122 15.53 -0.43 -13.71
C ARG A 122 15.84 1.07 -13.70
N HIS A 123 15.22 1.85 -12.81
CA HIS A 123 15.44 3.28 -12.66
C HIS A 123 16.56 3.52 -11.64
N GLN A 124 17.75 3.91 -12.12
CA GLN A 124 18.91 4.09 -11.25
C GLN A 124 18.69 5.20 -10.22
N GLU A 125 17.96 6.24 -10.61
CA GLU A 125 17.56 7.37 -9.76
C GLU A 125 16.65 6.97 -8.59
N TRP A 126 16.03 5.78 -8.66
CA TRP A 126 15.21 5.21 -7.61
C TRP A 126 15.95 4.14 -6.81
N THR A 127 17.28 4.09 -6.93
CA THR A 127 18.13 3.20 -6.13
C THR A 127 18.99 4.00 -5.17
N CYS A 128 19.19 3.47 -3.97
CA CYS A 128 20.04 4.08 -2.94
C CYS A 128 20.84 3.01 -2.21
N VAL A 129 21.83 3.45 -1.44
CA VAL A 129 22.53 2.59 -0.48
C VAL A 129 21.99 2.91 0.91
N LEU A 130 21.58 1.89 1.66
CA LEU A 130 21.12 2.05 3.03
C LEU A 130 21.66 0.92 3.92
N ALA A 131 21.69 1.16 5.23
CA ALA A 131 21.92 0.11 6.21
C ALA A 131 20.60 -0.16 6.95
N PRO A 132 20.03 -1.37 6.86
CA PRO A 132 18.71 -1.66 7.41
C PRO A 132 18.59 -1.41 8.92
N GLY A 133 19.63 -1.76 9.70
CA GLY A 133 19.63 -1.53 11.15
C GLY A 133 19.60 -0.04 11.50
N ARG A 134 20.42 0.78 10.85
CA ARG A 134 20.35 2.25 11.00
C ARG A 134 18.98 2.81 10.62
N GLU A 135 18.30 2.27 9.61
CA GLU A 135 16.98 2.76 9.21
C GLU A 135 15.88 2.39 10.22
N LEU A 136 15.91 1.18 10.78
CA LEU A 136 15.03 0.77 11.88
C LEU A 136 15.22 1.69 13.10
N MET A 137 16.46 1.95 13.50
CA MET A 137 16.76 2.86 14.60
C MET A 137 16.22 4.27 14.33
N ARG A 138 16.39 4.80 13.11
CA ARG A 138 15.87 6.12 12.71
C ARG A 138 14.36 6.21 12.81
N GLU A 139 13.62 5.23 12.30
CA GLU A 139 12.16 5.22 12.39
C GLU A 139 11.69 5.06 13.84
N GLY A 140 12.42 4.31 14.67
CA GLY A 140 12.23 4.24 16.12
C GLY A 140 12.36 5.61 16.80
N SER A 141 13.49 6.31 16.61
CA SER A 141 13.70 7.66 17.16
C SER A 141 12.69 8.67 16.61
N ARG A 142 12.31 8.56 15.34
CA ARG A 142 11.28 9.41 14.74
C ARG A 142 9.94 9.23 15.42
N SER A 143 9.59 8.00 15.78
CA SER A 143 8.35 7.68 16.48
C SER A 143 8.29 8.32 17.87
N GLU A 144 9.38 8.26 18.62
CA GLU A 144 9.52 8.98 19.90
C GLU A 144 9.39 10.50 19.72
N GLY A 145 10.06 11.06 18.71
CA GLY A 145 9.98 12.49 18.38
C GLY A 145 8.57 12.97 17.98
N LEU A 146 7.72 12.06 17.48
CA LEU A 146 6.30 12.33 17.19
C LEU A 146 5.41 12.23 18.45
N GLY A 147 5.96 11.85 19.60
CA GLY A 147 5.21 11.67 20.84
C GLY A 147 4.48 10.34 20.97
N VAL A 148 4.82 9.35 20.14
CA VAL A 148 4.27 7.99 20.25
C VAL A 148 4.74 7.37 21.57
N ARG A 149 3.81 6.95 22.43
CA ARG A 149 4.12 6.32 23.71
C ARG A 149 4.50 4.85 23.52
N GLN A 150 5.77 4.60 23.25
CA GLN A 150 6.32 3.25 23.13
C GLN A 150 6.63 2.63 24.50
N SER A 151 6.43 1.32 24.66
CA SER A 151 6.88 0.63 25.87
C SER A 151 8.42 0.57 25.96
N SER A 152 8.96 0.26 27.13
CA SER A 152 10.39 -0.04 27.26
C SER A 152 10.80 -1.29 26.47
N ARG A 153 9.89 -2.26 26.32
CA ARG A 153 10.13 -3.48 25.53
C ARG A 153 10.28 -3.16 24.06
N LEU A 154 9.35 -2.39 23.49
CA LEU A 154 9.40 -1.99 22.08
C LEU A 154 10.70 -1.25 21.77
N ARG A 155 11.10 -0.30 22.62
CA ARG A 155 12.37 0.43 22.47
C ARG A 155 13.59 -0.49 22.53
N ALA A 156 13.64 -1.40 23.50
CA ALA A 156 14.72 -2.38 23.61
C ALA A 156 14.78 -3.32 22.38
N GLU A 157 13.63 -3.71 21.84
CA GLU A 157 13.58 -4.55 20.63
C GLU A 157 13.97 -3.79 19.37
N VAL A 158 13.64 -2.51 19.26
CA VAL A 158 14.18 -1.65 18.17
C VAL A 158 15.70 -1.65 18.21
N GLU A 159 16.31 -1.45 19.37
CA GLU A 159 17.76 -1.45 19.53
C GLU A 159 18.37 -2.81 19.18
N ARG A 160 17.82 -3.90 19.76
CA ARG A 160 18.31 -5.25 19.52
C ARG A 160 18.19 -5.66 18.06
N LEU A 161 17.04 -5.47 17.43
CA LEU A 161 16.79 -5.85 16.04
C LEU A 161 17.53 -4.94 15.06
N SER A 162 17.80 -3.68 15.42
CA SER A 162 18.68 -2.82 14.62
C SER A 162 20.09 -3.41 14.55
N GLY A 163 20.62 -3.89 15.68
CA GLY A 163 21.91 -4.59 15.71
C GLY A 163 21.94 -5.86 14.86
N VAL A 164 20.87 -6.66 14.89
CA VAL A 164 20.74 -7.85 14.03
C VAL A 164 20.70 -7.48 12.54
N LEU A 165 19.97 -6.43 12.19
CA LEU A 165 19.90 -5.94 10.82
C LEU A 165 21.20 -5.27 10.34
N ASP A 166 22.01 -4.73 11.24
CA ASP A 166 23.33 -4.18 10.90
C ASP A 166 24.32 -5.26 10.44
N GLU A 167 24.11 -6.55 10.78
CA GLU A 167 24.90 -7.68 10.28
C GLU A 167 24.78 -7.86 8.75
N ILE A 168 23.69 -7.37 8.15
CA ILE A 168 23.50 -7.36 6.69
C ILE A 168 24.49 -6.39 6.03
N GLY A 169 24.91 -5.34 6.75
CA GLY A 169 25.72 -4.26 6.23
C GLY A 169 24.95 -3.29 5.33
N GLU A 170 25.68 -2.51 4.56
CA GLU A 170 25.09 -1.61 3.56
C GLU A 170 24.63 -2.39 2.33
N ILE A 171 23.40 -2.16 1.93
CA ILE A 171 22.78 -2.80 0.76
C ILE A 171 22.34 -1.75 -0.24
N ARG A 172 22.40 -2.13 -1.51
CA ARG A 172 21.74 -1.37 -2.57
C ARG A 172 20.25 -1.72 -2.55
N ALA A 173 19.43 -0.74 -2.22
CA ALA A 173 17.99 -0.89 -2.18
C ALA A 173 17.32 -0.01 -3.24
N SER A 174 16.06 -0.29 -3.51
CA SER A 174 15.23 0.50 -4.44
C SER A 174 14.08 1.13 -3.69
N TRP A 175 13.59 2.25 -4.20
CA TRP A 175 12.37 2.87 -3.73
C TRP A 175 11.24 1.85 -3.69
N GLN A 176 10.39 1.98 -2.69
CA GLN A 176 9.22 1.13 -2.50
C GLN A 176 7.97 1.94 -2.86
N HIS A 177 6.88 1.26 -3.20
CA HIS A 177 5.55 1.84 -3.20
C HIS A 177 5.23 2.44 -1.83
N GLY A 178 5.65 1.77 -0.75
CA GLY A 178 5.54 2.25 0.63
C GLY A 178 4.23 1.88 1.31
N ASP A 179 3.18 1.69 0.52
CA ASP A 179 1.87 1.18 0.93
C ASP A 179 1.30 0.12 -0.03
N PHE A 180 2.14 -0.78 -0.56
CA PHE A 180 1.66 -1.83 -1.45
C PHE A 180 0.81 -2.84 -0.66
N CYS A 181 -0.51 -2.80 -0.87
CA CYS A 181 -1.46 -3.64 -0.15
C CYS A 181 -2.71 -3.86 -1.01
N LEU A 182 -3.56 -4.83 -0.66
CA LEU A 182 -4.78 -5.14 -1.41
C LEU A 182 -5.72 -3.93 -1.63
N ASN A 183 -5.72 -2.94 -0.72
CA ASN A 183 -6.51 -1.71 -0.87
C ASN A 183 -6.05 -0.85 -2.04
N ASN A 184 -4.77 -0.93 -2.39
CA ASN A 184 -4.12 -0.16 -3.43
C ASN A 184 -3.98 -0.97 -4.73
N LEU A 185 -4.76 -2.05 -4.85
CA LEU A 185 -4.85 -2.88 -6.05
C LEU A 185 -6.27 -2.84 -6.64
N LEU A 186 -6.34 -2.68 -7.96
CA LEU A 186 -7.55 -2.88 -8.75
C LEU A 186 -7.46 -4.21 -9.46
N VAL A 187 -8.38 -5.11 -9.15
CA VAL A 187 -8.34 -6.49 -9.62
C VAL A 187 -9.45 -6.71 -10.64
N SER A 188 -9.06 -7.11 -11.85
CA SER A 188 -9.97 -7.52 -12.91
C SER A 188 -9.91 -9.04 -13.11
N ARG A 189 -10.53 -9.58 -14.17
CA ARG A 189 -10.35 -11.00 -14.53
C ARG A 189 -8.95 -11.31 -15.08
N HIS A 190 -8.30 -10.32 -15.69
CA HIS A 190 -7.08 -10.54 -16.47
C HIS A 190 -5.87 -9.80 -15.92
N THR A 191 -6.10 -8.74 -15.15
CA THR A 191 -5.06 -7.83 -14.67
C THR A 191 -5.24 -7.52 -13.19
N VAL A 192 -4.13 -7.20 -12.54
CA VAL A 192 -4.09 -6.53 -11.24
C VAL A 192 -3.34 -5.24 -11.49
N SER A 193 -3.96 -4.09 -11.21
CA SER A 193 -3.38 -2.76 -11.44
C SER A 193 -3.06 -2.11 -10.10
N VAL A 194 -2.00 -1.30 -10.05
CA VAL A 194 -1.52 -0.60 -8.85
C VAL A 194 -2.02 0.85 -8.88
N ILE A 195 -2.53 1.32 -7.75
CA ILE A 195 -3.00 2.69 -7.57
C ILE A 195 -2.39 3.30 -6.30
N ASP A 196 -2.53 4.62 -6.17
CA ASP A 196 -2.12 5.38 -4.97
C ASP A 196 -0.60 5.42 -4.73
N LEU A 197 0.11 6.16 -5.60
CA LEU A 197 1.56 6.35 -5.52
C LEU A 197 2.00 7.46 -4.55
N ALA A 198 1.12 7.91 -3.65
CA ALA A 198 1.42 9.03 -2.75
C ALA A 198 2.62 8.75 -1.82
N GLU A 199 2.88 7.48 -1.48
CA GLU A 199 4.01 7.07 -0.63
C GLU A 199 5.23 6.59 -1.43
N PHE A 200 5.16 6.59 -2.76
CA PHE A 200 6.23 6.06 -3.61
C PHE A 200 7.55 6.82 -3.38
N GLY A 201 8.60 6.05 -3.11
CA GLY A 201 9.94 6.57 -2.86
C GLY A 201 10.12 7.25 -1.49
N GLU A 202 9.11 7.24 -0.61
CA GLU A 202 9.31 7.74 0.75
C GLU A 202 10.11 6.77 1.64
N THR A 203 10.29 5.52 1.21
CA THR A 203 11.19 4.55 1.83
C THR A 203 11.85 3.70 0.75
N SER A 204 13.03 3.19 1.09
CA SER A 204 13.73 2.18 0.31
C SER A 204 14.03 0.94 1.16
N MET A 205 13.45 0.84 2.37
CA MET A 205 13.65 -0.34 3.21
C MET A 205 13.19 -1.58 2.44
N PRO A 206 14.03 -2.61 2.30
CA PRO A 206 13.62 -3.85 1.64
C PRO A 206 12.44 -4.49 2.35
N LEU A 207 11.69 -5.31 1.60
CA LEU A 207 10.57 -6.10 2.10
C LEU A 207 9.36 -5.27 2.55
N GLN A 208 9.40 -3.94 2.39
CA GLN A 208 8.33 -3.05 2.84
C GLN A 208 7.02 -3.36 2.13
N ASP A 209 7.06 -3.53 0.81
CA ASP A 209 5.88 -3.76 -0.01
C ASP A 209 5.40 -5.22 0.10
N GLU A 210 6.32 -6.16 0.20
CA GLU A 210 6.07 -7.59 0.40
C GLU A 210 5.38 -7.84 1.75
N ILE A 211 5.88 -7.20 2.83
CA ILE A 211 5.27 -7.25 4.16
C ILE A 211 3.90 -6.57 4.13
N GLY A 212 3.77 -5.41 3.48
CA GLY A 212 2.50 -4.71 3.34
C GLY A 212 1.43 -5.56 2.67
N LEU A 213 1.81 -6.26 1.59
CA LEU A 213 0.94 -7.16 0.86
C LEU A 213 0.55 -8.36 1.74
N ALA A 214 1.51 -9.05 2.35
CA ALA A 214 1.28 -10.22 3.19
C ALA A 214 0.33 -9.91 4.37
N LEU A 215 0.56 -8.80 5.07
CA LEU A 215 -0.30 -8.36 6.17
C LEU A 215 -1.71 -8.05 5.66
N SER A 216 -1.85 -7.35 4.53
CA SER A 216 -3.16 -7.01 3.99
C SER A 216 -3.94 -8.24 3.53
N LEU A 217 -3.27 -9.25 2.96
CA LEU A 217 -3.88 -10.54 2.64
C LEU A 217 -4.38 -11.22 3.93
N TYR A 218 -3.51 -11.35 4.93
CA TYR A 218 -3.88 -12.01 6.17
C TYR A 218 -5.07 -11.33 6.89
N MET A 219 -5.10 -10.00 6.90
CA MET A 219 -6.13 -9.20 7.57
C MET A 219 -7.46 -9.19 6.82
N LEU A 220 -7.43 -9.21 5.50
CA LEU A 220 -8.61 -9.09 4.64
C LEU A 220 -9.11 -10.45 4.12
N ALA A 221 -8.50 -11.54 4.60
CA ALA A 221 -8.88 -12.90 4.24
C ALA A 221 -10.38 -13.14 4.56
N PRO A 222 -11.17 -13.63 3.59
CA PRO A 222 -12.55 -14.02 3.84
C PRO A 222 -12.60 -15.16 4.88
N GLU A 223 -13.74 -15.32 5.55
CA GLU A 223 -13.91 -16.31 6.63
C GLU A 223 -13.40 -17.70 6.27
N LYS A 224 -13.72 -18.16 5.05
CA LYS A 224 -13.31 -19.47 4.52
C LYS A 224 -11.80 -19.64 4.36
N ALA A 225 -11.06 -18.54 4.20
CA ALA A 225 -9.61 -18.51 4.06
C ALA A 225 -8.87 -18.13 5.36
N ARG A 226 -9.58 -17.95 6.48
CA ARG A 226 -8.96 -17.60 7.78
C ARG A 226 -8.00 -18.69 8.30
N GLY A 227 -8.07 -19.91 7.78
CA GLY A 227 -7.13 -21.00 8.10
C GLY A 227 -5.71 -20.79 7.55
N VAL A 228 -5.50 -19.84 6.64
CA VAL A 228 -4.17 -19.48 6.14
C VAL A 228 -3.52 -18.48 7.12
N THR A 229 -2.29 -18.78 7.54
CA THR A 229 -1.57 -18.03 8.57
C THR A 229 -0.88 -16.79 7.98
N LEU A 230 -0.44 -15.87 8.84
CA LEU A 230 0.36 -14.73 8.38
C LEU A 230 1.71 -15.23 7.86
N ARG A 231 2.30 -16.24 8.50
CA ARG A 231 3.52 -16.91 8.03
C ARG A 231 3.37 -17.46 6.60
N ASP A 232 2.25 -18.08 6.27
CA ASP A 232 2.00 -18.58 4.90
C ASP A 232 1.99 -17.44 3.88
N HIS A 233 1.38 -16.31 4.22
CA HIS A 233 1.37 -15.13 3.36
C HIS A 233 2.75 -14.47 3.24
N LEU A 234 3.50 -14.35 4.33
CA LEU A 234 4.86 -13.83 4.32
C LEU A 234 5.78 -14.73 3.49
N ASN A 235 5.73 -16.04 3.69
CA ASN A 235 6.53 -16.99 2.91
C ASN A 235 6.25 -16.88 1.40
N ALA A 236 4.98 -16.71 1.02
CA ALA A 236 4.60 -16.53 -0.38
C ALA A 236 5.14 -15.19 -0.94
N CYS A 237 4.95 -14.08 -0.23
CA CYS A 237 5.37 -12.75 -0.69
C CYS A 237 6.90 -12.59 -0.71
N LEU A 238 7.61 -13.27 0.19
CA LEU A 238 9.06 -13.14 0.39
C LEU A 238 9.88 -14.20 -0.35
N CYS A 239 9.26 -15.10 -1.12
CA CYS A 239 9.97 -16.26 -1.67
C CYS A 239 11.16 -15.91 -2.60
N GLU A 240 11.18 -14.72 -3.20
CA GLU A 240 12.29 -14.25 -4.06
C GLU A 240 13.26 -13.30 -3.35
N ALA A 241 13.03 -12.97 -2.07
CA ALA A 241 13.84 -12.00 -1.33
C ALA A 241 15.21 -12.56 -0.87
N GLY A 242 15.49 -13.84 -1.12
CA GLY A 242 16.79 -14.46 -0.87
C GLY A 242 17.24 -14.33 0.58
N ALA A 243 18.48 -13.87 0.79
CA ALA A 243 19.07 -13.77 2.13
C ALA A 243 18.35 -12.78 3.06
N LEU A 244 17.61 -11.81 2.53
CA LEU A 244 16.87 -10.82 3.33
C LEU A 244 15.64 -11.44 4.02
N ALA A 245 15.09 -12.54 3.48
CA ALA A 245 13.94 -13.25 4.05
C ALA A 245 14.30 -14.26 5.14
N ARG A 246 15.56 -14.32 5.57
CA ARG A 246 15.96 -15.18 6.70
C ARG A 246 15.17 -14.77 7.95
N GLU A 247 14.70 -15.76 8.69
CA GLU A 247 13.84 -15.55 9.87
C GLU A 247 14.50 -14.65 10.94
N GLU A 248 15.83 -14.70 11.04
CA GLU A 248 16.63 -13.82 11.91
C GLU A 248 16.47 -12.32 11.60
N TYR A 249 16.30 -11.94 10.33
CA TYR A 249 16.15 -10.55 9.90
C TYR A 249 14.68 -10.13 9.78
N LEU A 250 13.79 -11.07 9.49
CA LEU A 250 12.37 -10.81 9.21
C LEU A 250 11.69 -9.99 10.30
N HIS A 251 11.97 -10.29 11.58
CA HIS A 251 11.40 -9.53 12.69
C HIS A 251 11.82 -8.04 12.69
N GLY A 252 13.06 -7.74 12.29
CA GLY A 252 13.54 -6.37 12.15
C GLY A 252 12.83 -5.61 11.02
N PHE A 253 12.65 -6.26 9.87
CA PHE A 253 11.91 -5.68 8.75
C PHE A 253 10.42 -5.47 9.08
N LEU A 254 9.79 -6.45 9.73
CA LEU A 254 8.40 -6.34 10.22
C LEU A 254 8.25 -5.20 11.22
N LEU A 255 9.18 -5.08 12.17
CA LEU A 255 9.14 -4.02 13.17
C LEU A 255 9.32 -2.64 12.53
N HIS A 256 10.24 -2.51 11.57
CA HIS A 256 10.40 -1.28 10.79
C HIS A 256 9.09 -0.92 10.07
N TYR A 257 8.47 -1.87 9.36
CA TYR A 257 7.20 -1.67 8.68
C TYR A 257 6.14 -1.12 9.64
N LEU A 258 5.94 -1.78 10.80
CA LEU A 258 4.94 -1.39 11.78
C LEU A 258 5.21 0.02 12.34
N ILE A 259 6.44 0.31 12.76
CA ILE A 259 6.83 1.62 13.29
C ILE A 259 6.59 2.71 12.26
N ARG A 260 6.97 2.47 11.00
CA ARG A 260 6.73 3.42 9.92
C ARG A 260 5.24 3.71 9.73
N ARG A 261 4.39 2.67 9.72
CA ARG A 261 2.93 2.85 9.60
C ARG A 261 2.33 3.55 10.84
N ILE A 262 2.87 3.33 12.04
CA ILE A 262 2.50 4.09 13.25
C ILE A 262 2.83 5.57 13.05
N ASN A 263 4.06 5.88 12.64
CA ASN A 263 4.54 7.25 12.43
C ASN A 263 3.68 8.02 11.41
N ARG A 264 3.26 7.34 10.33
CA ARG A 264 2.34 7.91 9.33
C ARG A 264 0.94 8.13 9.91
N SER A 265 0.41 7.14 10.63
CA SER A 265 -0.95 7.20 11.19
C SER A 265 -1.08 8.23 12.31
N HIS A 266 -0.05 8.41 13.14
CA HIS A 266 -0.07 9.36 14.24
C HIS A 266 -0.17 10.82 13.78
N ARG A 267 0.25 11.13 12.54
CA ARG A 267 0.12 12.48 11.96
C ARG A 267 -1.32 12.84 11.58
N GLN A 268 -2.25 11.88 11.59
CA GLN A 268 -3.62 12.06 11.12
C GLN A 268 -4.61 11.71 12.23
N VAL A 269 -5.37 12.71 12.71
CA VAL A 269 -6.34 12.53 13.80
C VAL A 269 -7.36 11.43 13.47
N THR A 270 -7.79 11.36 12.21
CA THR A 270 -8.72 10.33 11.70
C THR A 270 -8.15 8.91 11.73
N ARG A 271 -6.82 8.75 11.91
CA ARG A 271 -6.14 7.46 11.98
C ARG A 271 -5.66 7.09 13.39
N ALA A 272 -6.12 7.78 14.44
CA ALA A 272 -5.73 7.48 15.81
C ALA A 272 -6.01 6.02 16.22
N ALA A 273 -7.17 5.46 15.83
CA ALA A 273 -7.51 4.07 16.09
C ALA A 273 -6.58 3.09 15.35
N MET A 274 -6.18 3.42 14.12
CA MET A 274 -5.20 2.65 13.36
C MET A 274 -3.82 2.71 14.03
N ALA A 275 -3.37 3.89 14.44
CA ALA A 275 -2.09 4.07 15.13
C ALA A 275 -2.02 3.24 16.42
N ALA A 276 -3.08 3.24 17.23
CA ALA A 276 -3.15 2.42 18.44
C ALA A 276 -3.10 0.91 18.15
N ARG A 277 -3.77 0.46 17.09
CA ARG A 277 -3.73 -0.95 16.66
C ARG A 277 -2.36 -1.38 16.17
N LEU A 278 -1.72 -0.56 15.34
CA LEU A 278 -0.37 -0.83 14.85
C LEU A 278 0.65 -0.87 16.00
N LEU A 279 0.49 0.02 16.99
CA LEU A 279 1.31 -0.02 18.20
C LEU A 279 1.09 -1.32 18.98
N ALA A 280 -0.16 -1.74 19.20
CA ALA A 280 -0.45 -3.01 19.85
C ALA A 280 0.13 -4.21 19.08
N ALA A 281 0.10 -4.18 17.75
CA ALA A 281 0.73 -5.19 16.92
C ALA A 281 2.26 -5.20 17.08
N ALA A 282 2.91 -4.02 17.08
CA ALA A 282 4.35 -3.93 17.32
C ALA A 282 4.74 -4.49 18.70
N GLU A 283 3.97 -4.18 19.74
CA GLU A 283 4.18 -4.72 21.09
C GLU A 283 3.98 -6.24 21.14
N ALA A 284 2.98 -6.78 20.42
CA ALA A 284 2.74 -8.21 20.31
C ALA A 284 3.88 -8.93 19.57
N LEU A 285 4.38 -8.35 18.48
CA LEU A 285 5.55 -8.86 17.76
C LEU A 285 6.75 -8.96 18.69
N CYS A 286 6.99 -7.91 19.49
CA CYS A 286 8.10 -7.87 20.45
C CYS A 286 7.91 -8.87 21.60
N ALA A 287 6.67 -9.17 22.00
CA ALA A 287 6.38 -10.07 23.12
C ALA A 287 6.46 -11.55 22.74
N ALA A 288 5.98 -11.92 21.54
CA ALA A 288 5.90 -13.30 21.09
C ALA A 288 6.05 -13.39 19.55
N PRO A 289 7.27 -13.25 19.00
CA PRO A 289 7.47 -13.17 17.55
C PRO A 289 6.95 -14.39 16.77
N ALA A 290 7.20 -15.60 17.25
CA ALA A 290 6.72 -16.82 16.59
C ALA A 290 5.18 -16.87 16.54
N GLN A 291 4.53 -16.60 17.68
CA GLN A 291 3.07 -16.56 17.75
C GLN A 291 2.49 -15.42 16.89
N PHE A 292 3.18 -14.28 16.79
CA PHE A 292 2.77 -13.19 15.91
C PHE A 292 2.64 -13.68 14.46
N LEU A 293 3.61 -14.48 13.98
CA LEU A 293 3.63 -14.99 12.62
C LEU A 293 2.60 -16.10 12.39
N ASP A 294 2.36 -16.97 13.38
CA ASP A 294 1.48 -18.13 13.21
C ASP A 294 0.00 -17.73 13.38
N ASP A 295 -0.30 -16.99 14.44
CA ASP A 295 -1.67 -16.69 14.82
C ASP A 295 -2.13 -15.34 14.31
N GLY A 296 -1.27 -14.32 14.29
CA GLY A 296 -1.56 -12.96 13.79
C GLY A 296 -2.83 -12.28 14.36
N GLN A 297 -3.48 -12.87 15.37
CA GLN A 297 -4.88 -12.60 15.71
C GLN A 297 -5.12 -11.14 16.14
N PHE A 298 -4.12 -10.48 16.72
CA PHE A 298 -4.19 -9.06 17.10
C PHE A 298 -4.31 -8.13 15.88
N LEU A 299 -4.07 -8.61 14.65
CA LEU A 299 -4.35 -7.88 13.42
C LEU A 299 -5.77 -8.14 12.87
N ARG A 300 -6.41 -9.26 13.23
CA ARG A 300 -7.75 -9.61 12.77
C ARG A 300 -8.80 -9.01 13.70
N HIS A 301 -9.85 -8.43 13.12
CA HIS A 301 -11.05 -8.06 13.87
C HIS A 301 -12.30 -8.30 13.02
N ASP A 302 -13.40 -8.70 13.67
CA ASP A 302 -14.71 -8.96 13.02
C ASP A 302 -15.43 -7.69 12.54
N SER A 303 -14.94 -6.52 12.91
CA SER A 303 -15.26 -5.29 12.21
C SER A 303 -14.14 -5.04 11.21
N PRO A 304 -14.47 -4.73 9.94
CA PRO A 304 -13.43 -4.26 9.02
C PRO A 304 -12.66 -3.15 9.75
N LEU A 305 -11.32 -3.13 9.58
CA LEU A 305 -10.62 -1.85 9.68
C LEU A 305 -11.54 -0.85 9.00
N PRO A 306 -11.93 0.28 9.62
CA PRO A 306 -12.71 1.27 8.89
C PRO A 306 -11.90 1.50 7.63
N ALA A 307 -12.41 0.99 6.50
CA ALA A 307 -11.83 1.25 5.21
C ALA A 307 -11.97 2.74 5.15
N CYS A 308 -10.87 3.48 5.41
CA CYS A 308 -10.80 4.93 5.62
C CYS A 308 -12.16 5.55 5.36
N ASP A 309 -13.03 5.64 6.40
CA ASP A 309 -14.48 5.71 6.29
C ASP A 309 -14.96 5.96 4.86
N SER A 310 -15.22 4.89 4.10
CA SER A 310 -15.99 4.98 2.88
C SER A 310 -17.40 5.36 3.30
N LEU A 311 -17.57 6.66 3.56
CA LEU A 311 -18.84 7.34 3.73
C LEU A 311 -19.74 6.93 2.56
N PRO A 312 -21.07 6.90 2.79
CA PRO A 312 -22.02 6.49 1.77
C PRO A 312 -21.72 7.23 0.47
N VAL A 313 -21.60 6.46 -0.61
CA VAL A 313 -21.57 7.01 -1.96
C VAL A 313 -22.91 7.70 -2.17
N GLU A 314 -22.98 9.01 -1.89
CA GLU A 314 -24.02 9.84 -2.47
C GLU A 314 -23.69 9.95 -3.95
N ILE A 315 -24.42 9.15 -4.74
CA ILE A 315 -24.56 9.36 -6.17
C ILE A 315 -25.35 10.67 -6.30
N VAL A 316 -24.66 11.78 -6.59
CA VAL A 316 -25.28 13.02 -7.08
C VAL A 316 -25.27 13.02 -8.60
#